data_AF-A0A0W8DQ85-F1
#
_entry.id   AF-A0A0W8DQ85-F1
#
_cell.length_a   1.000
_cell.length_b   1.000
_cell.length_c   1.000
_cell.angle_alpha   90.00
_cell.angle_beta   90.00
_cell.angle_gamma   90.00
#
_symmetry.space_group_name_H-M   'P 1'
#
loop_
_entity.id
_entity.type
_entity.pdbx_description
1 polymer ?
#
loop_
_entity_poly.entity_id
_entity_poly.type
_entity_poly.pdbx_seq_one_letter_code
_entity_poly.pdbx_strand_id
1 'polypeptide(L)'
;MSTANEPSLHLLRVMLVLWLSWVISIIAAQSASPKLMWCASPLTPAVIESPIDKWVDVPDTSVAMELQNEAVVMVSYDVSVSHVTDMQSEGVPVTELSELSFRIAVDNTPYRQSATTVDDREPLVVVASGFLVLEIPHGHHNVKLQWRKRGTHVLKWAVSSDILDGFAGGRSLTVSAQHRFIWYKQPITAVSLLSVNKWEAVPGMAINFRLSEPATFRFFYQLPVRPELVQYSRGSFSIRCFAILVSSMFADCKLW
;
A
#
# COMPACT_ATOMS: atom_id res chain seq x y z
N MET A 1 68.69 42.71 -24.18
CA MET A 1 67.31 42.89 -23.69
C MET A 1 66.49 41.74 -24.25
N SER A 2 66.40 40.64 -23.50
CA SER A 2 65.77 39.37 -23.91
C SER A 2 64.48 39.21 -23.12
N THR A 3 63.34 39.22 -23.80
CA THR A 3 62.01 39.00 -23.23
C THR A 3 61.67 37.52 -23.39
N ALA A 4 61.66 36.79 -22.28
CA ALA A 4 61.24 35.41 -22.22
C ALA A 4 59.72 35.30 -22.48
N ASN A 5 59.34 34.44 -23.42
CA ASN A 5 57.96 34.16 -23.79
C ASN A 5 57.23 33.42 -22.66
N GLU A 6 56.14 34.01 -22.18
CA GLU A 6 55.28 33.52 -21.10
C GLU A 6 53.92 32.87 -21.53
N PRO A 7 53.74 32.22 -22.72
CA PRO A 7 52.43 31.66 -23.09
C PRO A 7 52.13 30.27 -22.52
N SER A 8 53.12 29.55 -21.95
CA SER A 8 52.96 28.15 -21.52
C SER A 8 52.21 28.00 -20.18
N LEU A 9 52.37 28.97 -19.27
CA LEU A 9 51.78 28.91 -17.93
C LEU A 9 50.25 29.15 -17.96
N HIS A 10 49.78 30.02 -18.86
CA HIS A 10 48.37 30.32 -19.02
C HIS A 10 47.58 29.14 -19.61
N LEU A 11 48.14 28.46 -20.60
CA LEU A 11 47.57 27.24 -21.18
C LEU A 11 47.47 26.10 -20.14
N LEU A 12 48.51 25.92 -19.32
CA LEU A 12 48.51 24.92 -18.26
C LEU A 12 47.45 25.21 -17.19
N ARG A 13 47.28 26.48 -16.80
CA ARG A 13 46.24 26.89 -15.83
C ARG A 13 44.82 26.67 -16.37
N VAL A 14 44.57 26.97 -17.65
CA VAL A 14 43.26 26.75 -18.27
C VAL A 14 42.93 25.25 -18.34
N MET A 15 43.89 24.40 -18.72
CA MET A 15 43.68 22.95 -18.73
C MET A 15 43.44 22.40 -17.32
N LEU A 16 44.15 22.90 -16.30
CA LEU A 16 43.95 22.46 -14.92
C LEU A 16 42.57 22.85 -14.39
N VAL A 17 42.07 24.05 -14.71
CA VAL A 17 40.74 24.52 -14.31
C VAL A 17 39.64 23.70 -15.00
N LEU A 18 39.78 23.41 -16.30
CA LEU A 18 38.86 22.55 -17.04
C LEU A 18 38.87 21.11 -16.54
N TRP A 19 40.03 20.61 -16.14
CA TRP A 19 40.16 19.28 -15.57
C TRP A 19 39.56 19.20 -14.16
N LEU A 20 39.81 20.19 -13.30
CA LEU A 20 39.18 20.27 -11.98
C LEU A 20 37.66 20.42 -12.06
N SER A 21 37.12 21.25 -12.96
CA SER A 21 35.67 21.42 -13.10
C SER A 21 34.99 20.14 -13.61
N TRP A 22 35.67 19.39 -14.48
CA TRP A 22 35.21 18.09 -14.95
C TRP A 22 35.22 17.03 -13.83
N VAL A 23 36.29 16.98 -13.03
CA VAL A 23 36.41 16.09 -11.87
C VAL A 23 35.37 16.43 -10.79
N ILE A 24 35.12 17.71 -10.50
CA ILE A 24 34.10 18.14 -9.52
C ILE A 24 32.70 17.72 -9.98
N SER A 25 32.38 17.82 -11.28
CA SER A 25 31.10 17.38 -11.84
C SER A 25 30.90 15.86 -11.70
N ILE A 26 31.97 15.07 -11.88
CA ILE A 26 31.93 13.60 -11.74
C ILE A 26 31.73 13.19 -10.27
N ILE A 27 32.37 13.88 -9.33
CA ILE A 27 32.25 13.59 -7.89
C ILE A 27 30.83 13.94 -7.38
N ALA A 28 30.25 15.05 -7.84
CA ALA A 28 28.88 15.42 -7.47
C ALA A 28 27.84 14.40 -7.97
N ALA A 29 28.04 13.81 -9.16
CA ALA A 29 27.15 12.79 -9.71
C ALA A 29 27.22 11.45 -8.95
N GLN A 30 28.34 11.14 -8.28
CA GLN A 30 28.52 9.90 -7.51
C GLN A 30 27.97 9.97 -6.07
N SER A 31 27.59 11.15 -5.59
CA SER A 31 27.23 11.38 -4.18
C SER A 31 25.72 11.27 -3.89
N ALA A 32 24.87 11.19 -4.91
CA ALA A 32 23.43 11.02 -4.70
C ALA A 32 23.10 9.54 -4.46
N SER A 33 22.91 9.13 -3.20
CA SER A 33 22.27 7.85 -2.90
C SER A 33 20.90 7.81 -3.58
N PRO A 34 20.55 6.72 -4.28
CA PRO A 34 19.23 6.62 -4.91
C PRO A 34 18.16 6.73 -3.82
N LYS A 35 17.13 7.53 -4.09
CA LYS A 35 15.91 7.53 -3.28
C LYS A 35 15.22 6.18 -3.51
N LEU A 36 15.07 5.39 -2.46
CA LEU A 36 14.47 4.04 -2.52
C LEU A 36 13.18 3.94 -1.69
N MET A 37 12.72 5.06 -1.15
CA MET A 37 11.51 5.12 -0.36
C MET A 37 10.75 6.41 -0.63
N TRP A 38 9.44 6.28 -0.75
CA TRP A 38 8.52 7.38 -0.99
C TRP A 38 7.26 7.16 -0.15
N CYS A 39 6.62 8.26 0.26
CA CYS A 39 5.44 8.19 1.10
C CYS A 39 4.50 9.36 0.82
N ALA A 40 3.20 9.10 0.90
CA ALA A 40 2.15 10.11 1.01
C ALA A 40 1.38 9.86 2.30
N SER A 41 1.42 10.83 3.22
CA SER A 41 0.71 10.79 4.51
C SER A 41 -0.06 12.09 4.71
N PRO A 42 -1.07 12.36 3.87
CA PRO A 42 -1.81 13.61 3.89
C PRO A 42 -2.60 13.77 5.20
N LEU A 43 -2.62 15.01 5.71
CA LEU A 43 -3.47 15.41 6.84
C LEU A 43 -4.83 15.95 6.39
N THR A 44 -5.05 16.12 5.09
CA THR A 44 -6.31 16.59 4.53
C THR A 44 -7.40 15.53 4.70
N PRO A 45 -8.66 15.88 4.99
CA PRO A 45 -9.75 14.91 5.01
C PRO A 45 -10.03 14.37 3.61
N ALA A 46 -10.49 13.12 3.53
CA ALA A 46 -10.99 12.52 2.30
C ALA A 46 -12.40 11.95 2.53
N VAL A 47 -13.30 12.16 1.58
CA VAL A 47 -14.70 11.72 1.69
C VAL A 47 -15.15 11.06 0.39
N ILE A 48 -15.97 10.02 0.50
CA ILE A 48 -16.73 9.47 -0.63
C ILE A 48 -18.21 9.27 -0.26
N GLU A 49 -19.07 9.99 -0.98
CA GLU A 49 -20.54 9.90 -0.93
C GLU A 49 -21.07 9.36 -2.27
N SER A 50 -20.52 9.90 -3.35
CA SER A 50 -20.73 9.51 -4.74
C SER A 50 -19.40 9.62 -5.51
N PRO A 51 -19.24 8.97 -6.68
CA PRO A 51 -20.16 7.99 -7.28
C PRO A 51 -20.23 6.65 -6.52
N ILE A 52 -21.36 5.96 -6.65
CA ILE A 52 -21.55 4.59 -6.14
C ILE A 52 -21.01 3.58 -7.16
N ASP A 53 -20.37 2.52 -6.68
CA ASP A 53 -19.76 1.40 -7.42
C ASP A 53 -18.78 1.81 -8.53
N LYS A 54 -18.12 2.96 -8.36
CA LYS A 54 -17.01 3.38 -9.22
C LYS A 54 -15.73 3.55 -8.41
N TRP A 55 -14.63 3.08 -8.99
CA TRP A 55 -13.30 3.32 -8.44
C TRP A 55 -12.90 4.76 -8.69
N VAL A 56 -12.50 5.46 -7.63
CA VAL A 56 -11.96 6.81 -7.69
C VAL A 56 -10.67 6.88 -6.87
N ASP A 57 -9.81 7.84 -7.18
CA ASP A 57 -8.57 8.05 -6.44
C ASP A 57 -8.91 8.60 -5.03
N VAL A 58 -8.20 8.14 -4.01
CA VAL A 58 -8.28 8.74 -2.67
C VAL A 58 -7.54 10.08 -2.71
N PRO A 59 -8.19 11.21 -2.36
CA PRO A 59 -7.57 12.53 -2.38
C PRO A 59 -6.19 12.57 -1.71
N ASP A 60 -5.23 13.26 -2.34
CA ASP A 60 -3.86 13.48 -1.85
C ASP A 60 -3.07 12.20 -1.49
N THR A 61 -3.50 11.04 -1.98
CA THR A 61 -2.90 9.73 -1.65
C THR A 61 -2.23 9.12 -2.87
N SER A 62 -1.30 9.88 -3.43
CA SER A 62 -0.48 9.47 -4.57
C SER A 62 0.98 9.81 -4.34
N VAL A 63 1.85 9.01 -4.95
CA VAL A 63 3.29 9.11 -4.84
C VAL A 63 3.88 9.04 -6.24
N ALA A 64 4.61 10.08 -6.62
CA ALA A 64 5.49 10.04 -7.78
C ALA A 64 6.84 9.44 -7.36
N MET A 65 7.27 8.40 -8.06
CA MET A 65 8.58 7.77 -7.85
C MET A 65 9.38 7.74 -9.15
N GLU A 66 10.69 7.73 -9.00
CA GLU A 66 11.64 7.61 -10.10
C GLU A 66 12.62 6.48 -9.76
N LEU A 67 12.59 5.42 -10.56
CA LEU A 67 13.45 4.26 -10.40
C LEU A 67 14.62 4.37 -11.37
N GLN A 68 15.84 4.37 -10.83
CA GLN A 68 17.08 4.40 -11.63
C GLN A 68 17.33 3.09 -12.39
N ASN A 69 16.80 1.98 -11.86
CA ASN A 69 16.88 0.65 -12.45
C ASN A 69 15.56 -0.07 -12.21
N GLU A 70 15.32 -1.15 -12.96
CA GLU A 70 14.26 -2.09 -12.64
C GLU A 70 14.45 -2.63 -11.22
N ALA A 71 13.38 -2.62 -10.44
CA ALA A 71 13.40 -3.02 -9.04
C ALA A 71 12.10 -3.72 -8.66
N VAL A 72 12.19 -4.68 -7.74
CA VAL A 72 11.01 -5.14 -7.02
C VAL A 72 10.62 -4.05 -6.03
N VAL A 73 9.34 -3.70 -5.96
CA VAL A 73 8.83 -2.64 -5.10
C VAL A 73 7.73 -3.20 -4.23
N MET A 74 7.81 -2.92 -2.93
CA MET A 74 6.73 -3.14 -1.98
C MET A 74 5.97 -1.83 -1.79
N VAL A 75 4.70 -1.83 -2.15
CA VAL A 75 3.76 -0.74 -1.87
C VAL A 75 2.83 -1.19 -0.75
N SER A 76 2.59 -0.34 0.23
CA SER A 76 1.68 -0.60 1.35
C SER A 76 0.84 0.62 1.66
N TYR A 77 -0.36 0.42 2.15
CA TYR A 77 -1.22 1.48 2.64
C TYR A 77 -1.90 1.10 3.95
N ASP A 78 -2.23 2.12 4.71
CA ASP A 78 -3.05 2.05 5.92
C ASP A 78 -4.01 3.25 5.89
N VAL A 79 -5.29 3.02 6.13
CA VAL A 79 -6.32 4.06 6.12
C VAL A 79 -7.28 3.85 7.27
N SER A 80 -7.41 4.83 8.15
CA SER A 80 -8.46 4.85 9.17
C SER A 80 -9.72 5.48 8.57
N VAL A 81 -10.79 4.70 8.46
CA VAL A 81 -12.06 5.15 7.89
C VAL A 81 -13.16 5.12 8.92
N SER A 82 -14.06 6.08 8.80
CA SER A 82 -15.33 6.12 9.51
C SER A 82 -16.49 6.18 8.50
N HIS A 83 -17.69 5.86 8.97
CA HIS A 83 -18.89 5.92 8.17
C HIS A 83 -20.00 6.71 8.86
N VAL A 84 -20.87 7.30 8.05
CA VAL A 84 -22.12 7.93 8.49
C VAL A 84 -23.27 7.23 7.78
N THR A 85 -24.18 6.66 8.56
CA THR A 85 -25.43 6.05 8.12
C THR A 85 -26.59 7.02 8.29
N ASP A 86 -27.69 6.79 7.56
CA ASP A 86 -28.94 7.51 7.82
C ASP A 86 -29.55 7.03 9.15
N MET A 87 -30.26 7.93 9.85
CA MET A 87 -31.06 7.59 11.03
C MET A 87 -32.38 6.93 10.57
N GLN A 88 -32.32 5.71 10.05
CA GLN A 88 -33.54 4.96 9.78
C GLN A 88 -34.15 4.43 11.09
N SER A 89 -35.48 4.53 11.19
CA SER A 89 -36.26 4.01 12.34
C SER A 89 -35.96 2.54 12.58
N GLU A 90 -35.79 2.16 13.85
CA GLU A 90 -35.57 0.77 14.25
C GLU A 90 -36.59 -0.16 13.58
N GLY A 91 -36.10 -1.19 12.87
CA GLY A 91 -36.93 -2.28 12.36
C GLY A 91 -36.95 -2.52 10.86
N VAL A 92 -36.27 -1.74 10.02
CA VAL A 92 -36.08 -2.09 8.60
C VAL A 92 -34.86 -3.02 8.45
N PRO A 93 -35.03 -4.28 8.02
CA PRO A 93 -33.90 -5.14 7.74
C PRO A 93 -33.17 -4.61 6.51
N VAL A 94 -31.98 -4.02 6.71
CA VAL A 94 -31.07 -3.67 5.62
C VAL A 94 -30.54 -4.97 5.01
N THR A 95 -31.14 -5.37 3.90
CA THR A 95 -30.74 -6.58 3.14
C THR A 95 -29.49 -6.37 2.29
N GLU A 96 -29.10 -5.12 2.01
CA GLU A 96 -27.94 -4.79 1.18
C GLU A 96 -26.77 -4.31 2.02
N LEU A 97 -25.63 -5.00 1.91
CA LEU A 97 -24.39 -4.61 2.59
C LEU A 97 -23.81 -3.35 1.95
N SER A 98 -23.50 -2.34 2.77
CA SER A 98 -22.71 -1.20 2.33
C SER A 98 -21.23 -1.46 2.58
N GLU A 99 -20.43 -1.43 1.52
CA GLU A 99 -19.01 -1.76 1.55
C GLU A 99 -18.16 -0.58 1.06
N LEU A 100 -16.96 -0.43 1.63
CA LEU A 100 -15.89 0.39 1.10
C LEU A 100 -14.69 -0.50 0.77
N SER A 101 -14.28 -0.48 -0.50
CA SER A 101 -13.11 -1.23 -0.96
C SER A 101 -11.95 -0.30 -1.28
N PHE A 102 -10.73 -0.76 -1.01
CA PHE A 102 -9.47 -0.11 -1.35
C PHE A 102 -8.67 -0.97 -2.32
N ARG A 103 -7.81 -0.33 -3.13
CA ARG A 103 -6.76 -0.99 -3.93
C ARG A 103 -5.70 0.02 -4.35
N ILE A 104 -4.50 -0.48 -4.61
CA ILE A 104 -3.41 0.28 -5.23
C ILE A 104 -3.56 0.25 -6.76
N ALA A 105 -3.28 1.38 -7.40
CA ALA A 105 -3.06 1.48 -8.84
C ALA A 105 -1.67 2.04 -9.12
N VAL A 106 -0.96 1.43 -10.08
CA VAL A 106 0.36 1.89 -10.56
C VAL A 106 0.20 2.27 -12.03
N ASP A 107 0.55 3.51 -12.39
CA ASP A 107 0.43 4.05 -13.76
C ASP A 107 -0.98 3.83 -14.36
N ASN A 108 -2.01 4.08 -13.53
CA ASN A 108 -3.43 3.85 -13.81
C ASN A 108 -3.84 2.37 -14.00
N THR A 109 -2.94 1.41 -13.82
CA THR A 109 -3.25 -0.01 -13.79
C THR A 109 -3.63 -0.44 -12.37
N PRO A 110 -4.87 -0.91 -12.13
CA PRO A 110 -5.31 -1.29 -10.80
C PRO A 110 -4.92 -2.73 -10.42
N TYR A 111 -4.49 -2.94 -9.18
CA TYR A 111 -4.04 -4.25 -8.68
C TYR A 111 -4.95 -4.79 -7.57
N ARG A 112 -5.68 -5.86 -7.88
CA ARG A 112 -6.59 -6.53 -6.92
C ARG A 112 -5.86 -7.23 -5.79
N GLN A 113 -4.59 -7.59 -5.99
CA GLN A 113 -3.75 -8.24 -4.97
C GLN A 113 -3.59 -7.41 -3.69
N SER A 114 -3.79 -6.10 -3.79
CA SER A 114 -3.72 -5.16 -2.67
C SER A 114 -5.07 -4.85 -2.01
N ALA A 115 -6.14 -5.47 -2.50
CA ALA A 115 -7.48 -5.03 -2.17
C ALA A 115 -7.88 -5.41 -0.74
N THR A 116 -8.50 -4.46 -0.06
CA THR A 116 -9.16 -4.65 1.24
C THR A 116 -10.58 -4.12 1.15
N THR A 117 -11.50 -4.75 1.86
CA THR A 117 -12.89 -4.30 1.94
C THR A 117 -13.28 -4.21 3.41
N VAL A 118 -13.94 -3.12 3.76
CA VAL A 118 -14.61 -2.92 5.04
C VAL A 118 -16.11 -2.74 4.78
N ASP A 119 -16.94 -3.14 5.72
CA ASP A 119 -18.39 -2.99 5.62
C ASP A 119 -18.95 -2.15 6.77
N ASP A 120 -20.24 -1.87 6.70
CA ASP A 120 -21.00 -1.04 7.63
C ASP A 120 -21.31 -1.71 8.98
N ARG A 121 -20.81 -2.93 9.21
CA ARG A 121 -20.92 -3.65 10.48
C ARG A 121 -19.66 -3.55 11.33
N GLU A 122 -18.57 -3.05 10.74
CA GLU A 122 -17.35 -2.72 11.47
C GLU A 122 -17.59 -1.60 12.48
N PRO A 123 -16.70 -1.44 13.49
CA PRO A 123 -16.76 -0.32 14.42
C PRO A 123 -16.82 1.04 13.71
N LEU A 124 -17.24 2.07 14.45
CA LEU A 124 -17.35 3.44 13.93
C LEU A 124 -16.09 3.93 13.21
N VAL A 125 -14.91 3.47 13.66
CA VAL A 125 -13.62 3.68 13.00
C VAL A 125 -12.95 2.33 12.79
N VAL A 126 -12.54 2.05 11.55
CA VAL A 126 -11.83 0.82 11.16
C VAL A 126 -10.60 1.14 10.32
N VAL A 127 -9.52 0.39 10.54
CA VAL A 127 -8.28 0.52 9.74
C VAL A 127 -8.34 -0.47 8.58
N ALA A 128 -8.36 0.05 7.36
CA ALA A 128 -8.17 -0.72 6.13
C ALA A 128 -6.71 -0.63 5.69
N SER A 129 -6.01 -1.77 5.73
CA SER A 129 -4.61 -1.86 5.33
C SER A 129 -4.43 -2.83 4.17
N GLY A 130 -3.43 -2.60 3.32
CA GLY A 130 -3.00 -3.64 2.39
C GLY A 130 -1.67 -3.39 1.69
N PHE A 131 -1.16 -4.42 1.00
CA PHE A 131 0.14 -4.34 0.32
C PHE A 131 0.17 -4.99 -1.07
N LEU A 132 1.16 -4.59 -1.85
CA LEU A 132 1.40 -5.01 -3.22
C LEU A 132 2.91 -5.16 -3.44
N VAL A 133 3.33 -6.29 -4.02
CA VAL A 133 4.72 -6.47 -4.44
C VAL A 133 4.74 -6.66 -5.94
N LEU A 134 5.51 -5.84 -6.65
CA LEU A 134 5.62 -5.85 -8.11
C LEU A 134 7.05 -5.59 -8.56
N GLU A 135 7.41 -6.18 -9.69
CA GLU A 135 8.60 -5.76 -10.45
C GLU A 135 8.21 -4.56 -11.30
N ILE A 136 8.93 -3.45 -11.14
CA ILE A 136 8.65 -2.20 -11.83
C ILE A 136 9.90 -1.80 -12.64
N PRO A 137 9.76 -1.50 -13.94
CA PRO A 137 10.87 -1.06 -14.78
C PRO A 137 11.55 0.21 -14.27
N HIS A 138 12.70 0.53 -14.85
CA HIS A 138 13.30 1.86 -14.67
C HIS A 138 12.37 2.95 -15.22
N GLY A 139 12.41 4.14 -14.61
CA GLY A 139 11.67 5.31 -15.08
C GLY A 139 10.77 5.96 -14.04
N HIS A 140 9.87 6.82 -14.53
CA HIS A 140 8.91 7.57 -13.70
C HIS A 140 7.61 6.79 -13.58
N HIS A 141 7.12 6.66 -12.35
CA HIS A 141 5.90 5.94 -12.05
C HIS A 141 5.03 6.73 -11.07
N ASN A 142 3.72 6.55 -11.18
CA ASN A 142 2.74 7.13 -10.27
C ASN A 142 1.97 6.01 -9.58
N VAL A 143 2.11 5.96 -8.25
CA VAL A 143 1.40 5.01 -7.39
C VAL A 143 0.29 5.75 -6.67
N LYS A 144 -0.93 5.22 -6.72
CA LYS A 144 -2.12 5.84 -6.13
C LYS A 144 -2.92 4.84 -5.31
N LEU A 145 -3.54 5.32 -4.24
CA LEU A 145 -4.60 4.59 -3.57
C LEU A 145 -5.94 4.93 -4.21
N GLN A 146 -6.72 3.90 -4.54
CA GLN A 146 -8.09 4.03 -5.02
C GLN A 146 -9.05 3.42 -4.02
N TRP A 147 -10.24 3.99 -3.94
CA TRP A 147 -11.36 3.45 -3.17
C TRP A 147 -12.64 3.39 -3.98
N ARG A 148 -13.58 2.58 -3.52
CA ARG A 148 -14.91 2.42 -4.12
C ARG A 148 -15.94 2.11 -3.05
N LYS A 149 -17.00 2.92 -3.04
CA LYS A 149 -18.19 2.75 -2.21
C LYS A 149 -19.22 1.86 -2.92
N ARG A 150 -19.89 0.96 -2.18
CA ARG A 150 -21.03 0.15 -2.61
C ARG A 150 -22.15 0.20 -1.57
N GLY A 151 -23.37 -0.06 -2.02
CA GLY A 151 -24.58 0.05 -1.20
C GLY A 151 -24.96 1.50 -0.92
N THR A 152 -26.16 1.66 -0.36
CA THR A 152 -26.80 2.96 -0.09
C THR A 152 -27.06 3.22 1.38
N HIS A 153 -26.88 2.21 2.24
CA HIS A 153 -27.12 2.33 3.68
C HIS A 153 -26.11 3.28 4.36
N VAL A 154 -24.83 3.16 4.00
CA VAL A 154 -23.84 4.17 4.36
C VAL A 154 -23.95 5.34 3.38
N LEU A 155 -24.33 6.51 3.90
CA LEU A 155 -24.42 7.74 3.12
C LEU A 155 -23.02 8.21 2.73
N LYS A 156 -22.10 8.17 3.69
CA LYS A 156 -20.77 8.77 3.59
C LYS A 156 -19.71 7.91 4.24
N TRP A 157 -18.60 7.72 3.54
CA TRP A 157 -17.35 7.24 4.14
C TRP A 157 -16.35 8.40 4.24
N ALA A 158 -15.63 8.48 5.35
CA ALA A 158 -14.70 9.56 5.62
C ALA A 158 -13.37 9.04 6.21
N VAL A 159 -12.26 9.50 5.65
CA VAL A 159 -10.95 9.51 6.29
C VAL A 159 -10.80 10.90 6.90
N SER A 160 -10.69 10.98 8.21
CA SER A 160 -10.34 12.25 8.87
C SER A 160 -9.13 12.04 9.76
N SER A 161 -8.24 13.04 9.78
CA SER A 161 -6.97 13.04 10.51
C SER A 161 -7.12 13.51 11.95
N ASP A 162 -8.29 14.03 12.32
CA ASP A 162 -8.64 14.63 13.62
C ASP A 162 -9.57 13.75 14.46
N ILE A 163 -9.91 12.55 13.99
CA ILE A 163 -10.77 11.62 14.73
C ILE A 163 -10.09 11.22 16.04
N LEU A 164 -10.83 11.33 17.14
CA LEU A 164 -10.35 11.07 18.50
C LEU A 164 -9.08 11.87 18.83
N ASP A 165 -9.12 13.20 18.65
CA ASP A 165 -8.00 14.13 18.90
C ASP A 165 -6.73 13.79 18.09
N GLY A 166 -6.91 13.17 16.92
CA GLY A 166 -5.82 12.75 16.04
C GLY A 166 -5.21 11.39 16.36
N PHE A 167 -5.76 10.64 17.33
CA PHE A 167 -5.28 9.30 17.69
C PHE A 167 -5.86 8.18 16.82
N ALA A 168 -6.99 8.41 16.16
CA ALA A 168 -7.69 7.38 15.37
C ALA A 168 -7.91 7.79 13.91
N GLY A 169 -7.05 8.68 13.40
CA GLY A 169 -7.20 9.29 12.10
C GLY A 169 -6.01 9.06 11.16
N GLY A 170 -6.27 9.32 9.88
CA GLY A 170 -5.22 9.45 8.87
C GLY A 170 -5.15 8.32 7.85
N ARG A 171 -4.24 8.52 6.90
CA ARG A 171 -3.91 7.56 5.84
C ARG A 171 -2.46 7.69 5.45
N SER A 172 -1.86 6.58 5.06
CA SER A 172 -0.53 6.53 4.48
C SER A 172 -0.48 5.61 3.27
N LEU A 173 0.31 6.01 2.28
CA LEU A 173 0.71 5.18 1.16
C LEU A 173 2.24 5.22 1.09
N THR A 174 2.88 4.07 1.30
CA THR A 174 4.33 3.95 1.32
C THR A 174 4.78 3.04 0.20
N VAL A 175 5.84 3.46 -0.50
CA VAL A 175 6.49 2.74 -1.57
C VAL A 175 7.95 2.52 -1.17
N SER A 176 8.41 1.28 -1.16
CA SER A 176 9.78 0.91 -0.84
C SER A 176 10.38 0.02 -1.93
N ALA A 177 11.48 0.48 -2.52
CA ALA A 177 12.39 -0.32 -3.33
C ALA A 177 13.61 -0.80 -2.52
N GLN A 178 13.64 -0.52 -1.21
CA GLN A 178 14.76 -0.86 -0.34
C GLN A 178 14.52 -2.21 0.34
N HIS A 179 15.02 -3.29 -0.28
CA HIS A 179 15.11 -4.61 0.33
C HIS A 179 16.31 -5.37 -0.26
N ARG A 180 16.93 -6.23 0.55
CA ARG A 180 18.02 -7.10 0.09
C ARG A 180 17.46 -8.28 -0.71
N PHE A 181 16.37 -8.85 -0.21
CA PHE A 181 15.63 -9.93 -0.83
C PHE A 181 14.14 -9.78 -0.50
N ILE A 182 13.28 -10.14 -1.45
CA ILE A 182 11.83 -10.24 -1.25
C ILE A 182 11.32 -11.48 -1.98
N TRP A 183 10.50 -12.27 -1.30
CA TRP A 183 9.77 -13.38 -1.89
C TRP A 183 8.30 -13.17 -1.60
N TYR A 184 7.46 -13.37 -2.61
CA TYR A 184 6.05 -13.06 -2.49
C TYR A 184 5.18 -14.02 -3.29
N LYS A 185 3.96 -14.22 -2.82
CA LYS A 185 2.85 -14.89 -3.50
C LYS A 185 1.60 -14.06 -3.25
N GLN A 186 0.92 -13.68 -4.33
CA GLN A 186 -0.32 -12.89 -4.26
C GLN A 186 -1.37 -13.49 -5.21
N PRO A 187 -1.80 -14.75 -4.98
CA PRO A 187 -2.83 -15.38 -5.80
C PRO A 187 -4.15 -14.61 -5.67
N ILE A 188 -4.86 -14.47 -6.79
CA ILE A 188 -6.20 -13.82 -6.85
C ILE A 188 -7.33 -14.85 -6.99
N THR A 189 -7.01 -16.13 -6.89
CA THR A 189 -7.97 -17.23 -7.00
C THR A 189 -8.80 -17.31 -5.72
N ALA A 190 -10.13 -17.34 -5.86
CA ALA A 190 -11.02 -17.54 -4.72
C ALA A 190 -10.86 -18.94 -4.15
N VAL A 191 -10.82 -19.03 -2.82
CA VAL A 191 -10.71 -20.29 -2.07
C VAL A 191 -11.72 -20.28 -0.92
N SER A 192 -12.24 -21.46 -0.57
CA SER A 192 -13.19 -21.64 0.54
C SER A 192 -12.63 -22.64 1.54
N LEU A 193 -12.83 -22.36 2.83
CA LEU A 193 -12.50 -23.28 3.91
C LEU A 193 -13.81 -23.87 4.46
N LEU A 194 -13.98 -25.18 4.30
CA LEU A 194 -15.18 -25.91 4.75
C LEU A 194 -14.92 -26.80 5.98
N SER A 195 -13.64 -27.02 6.30
CA SER A 195 -13.25 -27.85 7.44
C SER A 195 -13.49 -27.10 8.75
N VAL A 196 -13.89 -27.85 9.79
CA VAL A 196 -14.19 -27.31 11.12
C VAL A 196 -13.11 -27.79 12.10
N ASN A 197 -12.62 -26.89 12.95
CA ASN A 197 -11.60 -27.17 13.97
C ASN A 197 -10.34 -27.85 13.43
N LYS A 198 -9.91 -27.46 12.22
CA LYS A 198 -8.73 -28.03 11.55
C LYS A 198 -7.89 -26.93 10.92
N TRP A 199 -6.58 -26.97 11.14
CA TRP A 199 -5.62 -26.13 10.43
C TRP A 199 -5.42 -26.69 9.02
N GLU A 200 -5.64 -25.84 8.01
CA GLU A 200 -5.42 -26.18 6.60
C GLU A 200 -4.59 -25.10 5.92
N ALA A 201 -3.72 -25.53 4.99
CA ALA A 201 -2.92 -24.61 4.21
C ALA A 201 -3.80 -23.86 3.20
N VAL A 202 -3.59 -22.56 3.07
CA VAL A 202 -4.26 -21.76 2.03
C VAL A 202 -3.68 -22.16 0.67
N PRO A 203 -4.50 -22.61 -0.30
CA PRO A 203 -4.00 -23.04 -1.60
C PRO A 203 -3.21 -21.93 -2.31
N GLY A 204 -2.04 -22.27 -2.86
CA GLY A 204 -1.19 -21.33 -3.60
C GLY A 204 -0.37 -20.35 -2.74
N MET A 205 -0.49 -20.39 -1.41
CA MET A 205 0.22 -19.52 -0.46
C MET A 205 1.46 -20.16 0.16
N ALA A 206 2.20 -20.95 -0.62
CA ALA A 206 3.48 -21.52 -0.20
C ALA A 206 4.65 -20.82 -0.92
N ILE A 207 5.66 -20.42 -0.16
CA ILE A 207 6.90 -19.81 -0.65
C ILE A 207 8.06 -20.69 -0.21
N ASN A 208 8.90 -21.10 -1.16
CA ASN A 208 10.15 -21.81 -0.90
C ASN A 208 11.30 -20.88 -1.26
N PHE A 209 12.26 -20.72 -0.36
CA PHE A 209 13.45 -19.91 -0.58
C PHE A 209 14.68 -20.58 0.03
N ARG A 210 15.86 -20.13 -0.38
CA ARG A 210 17.15 -20.57 0.17
C ARG A 210 17.95 -19.35 0.55
N LEU A 211 18.70 -19.48 1.63
CA LEU A 211 19.57 -18.43 2.13
C LEU A 211 21.01 -18.91 2.05
N SER A 212 21.89 -18.04 1.55
CA SER A 212 23.33 -18.28 1.56
C SER A 212 23.95 -17.96 2.92
N GLU A 213 23.30 -17.12 3.72
CA GLU A 213 23.77 -16.61 5.01
C GLU A 213 22.59 -16.49 5.98
N PRO A 214 22.81 -16.63 7.31
CA PRO A 214 21.79 -16.33 8.30
C PRO A 214 21.26 -14.89 8.16
N ALA A 215 19.95 -14.73 8.19
CA ALA A 215 19.29 -13.44 8.04
C ALA A 215 18.02 -13.36 8.88
N THR A 216 17.63 -12.13 9.27
CA THR A 216 16.34 -11.86 9.92
C THR A 216 15.27 -11.65 8.86
N PHE A 217 14.12 -12.30 9.02
CA PHE A 217 12.98 -12.16 8.13
C PHE A 217 11.81 -11.51 8.82
N ARG A 218 11.10 -10.70 8.04
CA ARG A 218 9.76 -10.22 8.37
C ARG A 218 8.77 -10.90 7.45
N PHE A 219 7.77 -11.52 8.05
CA PHE A 219 6.64 -12.10 7.32
C PHE A 219 5.50 -11.08 7.27
N PHE A 220 4.91 -10.94 6.09
CA PHE A 220 3.69 -10.17 5.88
C PHE A 220 2.66 -11.08 5.24
N TYR A 221 1.44 -11.05 5.75
CA TYR A 221 0.31 -11.66 5.09
C TYR A 221 -0.89 -10.73 5.18
N GLN A 222 -1.75 -10.86 4.19
CA GLN A 222 -3.05 -10.21 4.13
C GLN A 222 -3.98 -11.18 3.45
N LEU A 223 -5.05 -11.55 4.14
CA LEU A 223 -6.02 -12.51 3.64
C LEU A 223 -7.42 -11.97 3.95
N PRO A 224 -8.05 -11.25 3.01
CA PRO A 224 -9.43 -10.83 3.20
C PRO A 224 -10.31 -12.08 3.25
N VAL A 225 -10.88 -12.35 4.42
CA VAL A 225 -11.82 -13.45 4.65
C VAL A 225 -13.20 -12.89 4.89
N ARG A 226 -14.20 -13.57 4.31
CA ARG A 226 -15.60 -13.33 4.59
C ARG A 226 -16.30 -14.66 4.85
N PRO A 227 -17.20 -14.74 5.83
CA PRO A 227 -18.09 -15.89 5.93
C PRO A 227 -18.95 -15.99 4.67
N GLU A 228 -19.23 -17.21 4.23
CA GLU A 228 -20.21 -17.42 3.18
C GLU A 228 -21.57 -16.90 3.69
N LEU A 229 -22.24 -16.08 2.88
CA LEU A 229 -23.57 -15.56 3.21
C LEU A 229 -24.57 -16.71 3.13
N VAL A 230 -24.63 -17.55 4.17
CA VAL A 230 -25.62 -18.62 4.24
C VAL A 230 -26.98 -18.00 4.56
N GLN A 231 -27.88 -17.98 3.57
CA GLN A 231 -29.30 -17.75 3.81
C GLN A 231 -29.90 -19.03 4.42
N TYR A 232 -29.94 -19.11 5.75
CA TYR A 232 -30.79 -20.11 6.41
C TYR A 232 -32.24 -19.63 6.38
N SER A 233 -33.06 -20.19 5.48
CA SER A 233 -34.51 -20.15 5.63
C SER A 233 -34.99 -21.44 6.30
N ARG A 234 -35.24 -21.34 7.62
CA ARG A 234 -36.42 -21.81 8.37
C ARG A 234 -36.05 -22.11 9.82
N GLY A 235 -36.69 -21.37 10.73
CA GLY A 235 -36.82 -21.73 12.14
C GLY A 235 -35.69 -21.22 13.02
N SER A 236 -35.89 -20.00 13.54
CA SER A 236 -35.38 -19.45 14.80
C SER A 236 -34.07 -20.03 15.37
N PHE A 237 -32.98 -19.27 15.24
CA PHE A 237 -32.04 -18.84 16.30
C PHE A 237 -30.80 -18.27 15.60
N SER A 238 -30.70 -16.94 15.56
CA SER A 238 -29.61 -16.22 14.91
C SER A 238 -28.48 -15.99 15.91
N ILE A 239 -27.50 -16.89 15.96
CA ILE A 239 -26.16 -16.55 16.43
C ILE A 239 -25.32 -16.30 15.18
N ARG A 240 -25.07 -15.02 14.90
CA ARG A 240 -24.24 -14.57 13.78
C ARG A 240 -22.88 -14.15 14.33
N CYS A 241 -21.93 -15.09 14.34
CA CYS A 241 -20.51 -14.73 14.46
C CYS A 241 -20.04 -14.22 13.10
N PHE A 242 -19.81 -12.91 12.99
CA PHE A 242 -19.11 -12.30 11.88
C PHE A 242 -17.84 -11.65 12.45
N ALA A 243 -16.69 -12.12 12.01
CA ALA A 243 -15.41 -11.47 12.26
C ALA A 243 -14.70 -11.39 10.91
N ILE A 244 -14.55 -10.20 10.36
CA ILE A 244 -13.56 -9.93 9.33
C ILE A 244 -12.26 -9.69 10.09
N LEU A 245 -11.44 -10.72 10.20
CA LEU A 245 -10.15 -10.63 10.89
C LEU A 245 -9.09 -10.22 9.87
N VAL A 246 -8.92 -8.92 9.66
CA VAL A 246 -7.71 -8.39 9.01
C VAL A 246 -6.62 -8.36 10.07
N SER A 247 -5.87 -9.45 10.19
CA SER A 247 -4.68 -9.48 11.04
C SER A 247 -3.46 -9.19 10.16
N SER A 248 -2.84 -8.02 10.35
CA SER A 248 -1.44 -7.81 10.00
C SER A 248 -0.61 -8.26 11.20
N MET A 249 0.02 -9.43 11.11
CA MET A 249 0.93 -9.90 12.16
C MET A 249 2.38 -9.70 11.71
N PHE A 250 3.14 -8.98 12.52
CA PHE A 250 4.58 -8.87 12.41
C PHE A 250 5.22 -9.97 13.26
N ALA A 251 5.84 -10.95 12.61
CA ALA A 251 6.66 -11.94 13.29
C ALA A 251 8.11 -11.76 12.84
N ASP A 252 8.98 -11.37 13.75
CA ASP A 252 10.43 -11.46 13.56
C ASP A 252 10.87 -12.86 13.97
N CYS A 253 11.28 -13.67 12.99
CA CYS A 253 11.80 -15.00 13.25
C CYS A 253 13.30 -15.01 12.95
N LYS A 254 14.10 -15.44 13.95
CA LYS A 254 15.53 -15.68 13.78
C LYS A 254 15.71 -17.16 13.49
N LEU A 255 15.97 -17.49 12.22
CA LEU A 255 16.33 -18.85 11.82
C LEU A 255 17.84 -18.99 12.07
N TRP A 256 18.19 -19.88 13.00
CA TRP A 256 19.56 -20.21 13.38
C TRP A 256 20.12 -21.34 12.51
#